data_AF-A0A372FTW5-F1
#
_entry.id   AF-A0A372FTW5-F1
#
_cell.length_a   1.000
_cell.length_b   1.000
_cell.length_c   1.000
_cell.angle_alpha   90.00
_cell.angle_beta   90.00
_cell.angle_gamma   90.00
#
_symmetry.space_group_name_H-M   'P 1'
#
loop_
_entity.id
_entity.type
_entity.pdbx_description
1 polymer ?
#
loop_
_entity_poly.entity_id
_entity_poly.type
_entity_poly.pdbx_seq_one_letter_code
_entity_poly.pdbx_strand_id
1 'polypeptide(L)'
;MRVIAALPRPAGEFKPVTAVAAPRESVVVTWCREIATNTATSVGSPVENAEYLLTLYPHGFAPYSLYSSFVIAGRTMSISVLWDDLWREPGFALAIDGQPVPLDATSTARPAAVIAHAAWHAILAPSPRRAR
;
A
#
# COMPACT_ATOMS: atom_id res chain seq x y z
N MET A 1 -9.41 -1.55 -12.03
CA MET A 1 -8.68 -2.30 -10.99
C MET A 1 -9.64 -2.96 -10.02
N ARG A 2 -9.40 -4.22 -9.62
CA ARG A 2 -10.14 -4.88 -8.53
C ARG A 2 -9.82 -4.24 -7.18
N VAL A 3 -10.86 -3.80 -6.48
CA VAL A 3 -10.78 -3.33 -5.09
C VAL A 3 -11.22 -4.45 -4.15
N ILE A 4 -10.61 -4.56 -2.98
CA ILE A 4 -10.95 -5.51 -1.91
C ILE A 4 -11.12 -4.77 -0.57
N ALA A 5 -11.57 -5.47 0.47
CA ALA A 5 -11.51 -4.95 1.84
C ALA A 5 -10.04 -4.84 2.31
N ALA A 6 -9.74 -3.83 3.13
CA ALA A 6 -8.44 -3.72 3.78
C ALA A 6 -8.19 -4.94 4.68
N LEU A 7 -7.06 -5.62 4.49
CA LEU A 7 -6.71 -6.79 5.29
C LEU A 7 -6.12 -6.32 6.64
N PRO A 8 -6.34 -7.08 7.73
CA PRO A 8 -5.62 -6.83 8.98
C PRO A 8 -4.12 -6.99 8.75
N ARG A 9 -3.30 -6.28 9.55
CA ARG A 9 -1.84 -6.44 9.49
C ARG A 9 -1.48 -7.92 9.74
N PRO A 10 -0.82 -8.60 8.78
CA PRO A 10 -0.45 -10.01 8.94
C PRO A 10 0.64 -10.16 9.99
N ALA A 11 0.66 -11.32 10.66
CA ALA A 11 1.80 -11.73 11.47
C ALA A 11 2.94 -12.23 10.56
N GLY A 12 4.19 -11.83 10.86
CA GLY A 12 5.37 -12.20 10.09
C GLY A 12 6.54 -11.24 10.31
N GLU A 13 7.69 -11.56 9.72
CA GLU A 13 8.87 -10.69 9.71
C GLU A 13 8.74 -9.64 8.60
N PHE A 14 8.56 -8.37 9.00
CA PHE A 14 8.48 -7.27 8.06
C PHE A 14 9.87 -6.82 7.60
N LYS A 15 10.01 -6.57 6.30
CA LYS A 15 11.26 -6.12 5.66
C LYS A 15 11.18 -4.64 5.35
N PRO A 16 12.24 -3.85 5.54
CA PRO A 16 12.23 -2.42 5.25
C PRO A 16 12.09 -2.16 3.74
N VAL A 17 11.36 -1.11 3.38
CA VAL A 17 11.35 -0.54 2.02
C VAL A 17 12.45 0.53 1.98
N THR A 18 13.55 0.25 1.26
CA THR A 18 14.66 1.19 1.14
C THR A 18 14.25 2.40 0.29
N ALA A 19 14.63 3.62 0.71
CA ALA A 19 14.36 4.84 -0.06
C ALA A 19 15.08 4.87 -1.43
N VAL A 20 16.18 4.13 -1.57
CA VAL A 20 16.94 3.98 -2.82
C VAL A 20 16.72 2.59 -3.40
N ALA A 21 16.60 2.49 -4.73
CA ALA A 21 16.43 1.24 -5.46
C ALA A 21 17.71 0.39 -5.45
N ALA A 22 17.59 -0.90 -5.16
CA ALA A 22 18.71 -1.83 -5.20
C ALA A 22 18.92 -2.47 -6.60
N PRO A 23 20.14 -2.84 -7.00
CA PRO A 23 20.36 -3.69 -8.17
C PRO A 23 19.65 -5.04 -7.99
N ARG A 24 18.89 -5.48 -9.01
CA ARG A 24 18.05 -6.70 -8.99
C ARG A 24 16.97 -6.71 -7.89
N GLU A 25 16.49 -5.54 -7.50
CA GLU A 25 15.35 -5.39 -6.60
C GLU A 25 14.10 -6.13 -7.10
N SER A 26 13.32 -6.70 -6.17
CA SER A 26 12.01 -7.26 -6.49
C SER A 26 11.02 -6.15 -6.80
N VAL A 27 10.26 -6.30 -7.90
CA VAL A 27 9.23 -5.35 -8.33
C VAL A 27 8.25 -4.96 -7.22
N VAL A 28 8.00 -5.86 -6.26
CA VAL A 28 7.20 -5.61 -5.05
C VAL A 28 7.76 -4.44 -4.22
N VAL A 29 9.07 -4.40 -3.99
CA VAL A 29 9.73 -3.34 -3.21
C VAL A 29 9.72 -2.03 -3.98
N THR A 30 9.96 -2.08 -5.29
CA THR A 30 9.87 -0.92 -6.19
C THR A 30 8.48 -0.30 -6.13
N TRP A 31 7.43 -1.13 -6.19
CA TRP A 31 6.04 -0.67 -6.14
C TRP A 31 5.65 -0.07 -4.78
N CYS A 32 6.09 -0.68 -3.67
CA CYS A 32 5.93 -0.10 -2.33
C CYS A 32 6.60 1.28 -2.24
N ARG A 33 7.82 1.44 -2.77
CA ARG A 33 8.52 2.73 -2.82
C ARG A 33 7.79 3.73 -3.70
N GLU A 34 7.40 3.37 -4.92
CA GLU A 34 6.69 4.26 -5.85
C GLU A 34 5.44 4.87 -5.19
N ILE A 35 4.62 4.05 -4.52
CA ILE A 35 3.41 4.54 -3.85
C ILE A 35 3.77 5.43 -2.66
N ALA A 36 4.72 5.03 -1.81
CA ALA A 36 5.14 5.82 -0.65
C ALA A 36 5.75 7.16 -1.05
N THR A 37 6.70 7.17 -2.00
CA THR A 37 7.35 8.38 -2.52
C THR A 37 6.35 9.31 -3.21
N ASN A 38 5.48 8.81 -4.09
CA ASN A 38 4.47 9.66 -4.74
C ASN A 38 3.53 10.30 -3.73
N THR A 39 3.04 9.53 -2.74
CA THR A 39 2.18 10.04 -1.67
C THR A 39 2.90 11.12 -0.84
N ALA A 40 4.15 10.85 -0.43
CA ALA A 40 4.98 11.78 0.32
C ALA A 40 5.26 13.09 -0.42
N THR A 41 5.58 13.02 -1.71
CA THR A 41 5.78 14.20 -2.58
C THR A 41 4.50 15.01 -2.73
N SER A 42 3.34 14.38 -2.91
CA SER A 42 2.05 15.11 -3.00
C SER A 42 1.61 15.73 -1.66
N VAL A 43 1.90 15.08 -0.53
CA VAL A 43 1.62 15.61 0.83
C VAL A 43 2.61 16.69 1.27
N GLY A 44 3.85 16.66 0.76
CA GLY A 44 4.93 17.54 1.22
C GLY A 44 5.56 17.10 2.55
N SER A 45 5.59 15.78 2.82
CA SER A 45 6.05 15.19 4.09
C SER A 45 6.94 13.97 3.81
N PRO A 46 7.98 13.69 4.62
CA PRO A 46 8.82 12.50 4.44
C PRO A 46 8.04 11.18 4.60
N VAL A 47 8.63 10.09 4.10
CA VAL A 47 8.22 8.72 4.42
C VAL A 47 9.00 8.24 5.63
N GLU A 48 8.29 7.76 6.65
CA GLU A 48 8.85 7.16 7.86
C GLU A 48 8.41 5.69 8.00
N ASN A 49 9.21 4.88 8.70
CA ASN A 49 8.87 3.50 9.08
C ASN A 49 8.35 2.61 7.93
N ALA A 50 8.94 2.74 6.74
CA ALA A 50 8.47 2.04 5.55
C ALA A 50 8.88 0.58 5.51
N GLU A 51 7.90 -0.31 5.39
CA GLU A 51 8.05 -1.76 5.53
C GLU A 51 7.06 -2.55 4.69
N TYR A 52 7.36 -3.82 4.42
CA TYR A 52 6.47 -4.74 3.73
C TYR A 52 6.61 -6.19 4.23
N LEU A 53 5.53 -6.96 4.09
CA LEU A 53 5.54 -8.42 4.16
C LEU A 53 4.98 -8.97 2.85
N LEU A 54 5.75 -9.83 2.19
CA LEU A 54 5.35 -10.56 0.98
C LEU A 54 5.19 -12.04 1.31
N THR A 55 3.99 -12.55 1.16
CA THR A 55 3.65 -13.98 1.26
C THR A 55 3.59 -14.59 -0.14
N LEU A 56 4.19 -15.77 -0.32
CA LEU A 56 4.18 -16.53 -1.57
C LEU A 56 3.22 -17.72 -1.48
N TYR A 57 2.85 -18.29 -2.62
CA TYR A 57 2.12 -19.56 -2.66
C TYR A 57 2.96 -20.72 -2.09
N PRO A 58 2.39 -21.69 -1.34
CA PRO A 58 3.15 -22.75 -0.65
C PRO A 58 4.06 -23.63 -1.53
N HIS A 59 3.86 -23.63 -2.85
CA HIS A 59 4.57 -24.49 -3.80
C HIS A 59 5.17 -23.71 -4.99
N GLY A 60 5.41 -22.40 -4.86
CA GLY A 60 6.02 -21.63 -5.94
C GLY A 60 6.47 -20.22 -5.57
N PHE A 61 7.20 -19.59 -6.48
CA PHE A 61 7.73 -18.22 -6.31
C PHE A 61 6.71 -17.12 -6.65
N ALA A 62 5.45 -17.49 -6.92
CA ALA A 62 4.37 -16.55 -7.22
C ALA A 62 3.91 -15.83 -5.94
N PRO A 63 3.66 -14.50 -5.99
CA PRO A 63 3.10 -13.77 -4.86
C PRO A 63 1.67 -14.24 -4.59
N TYR A 64 1.31 -14.37 -3.32
CA TYR A 64 -0.06 -14.63 -2.85
C TYR A 64 -0.65 -13.36 -2.21
N SER A 65 0.09 -12.72 -1.31
CA SER A 65 -0.33 -11.45 -0.72
C SER A 65 0.85 -10.55 -0.37
N LEU A 66 0.62 -9.24 -0.44
CA LEU A 66 1.55 -8.19 -0.03
C LEU A 66 0.81 -7.28 0.94
N TYR A 67 1.40 -7.06 2.11
CA TYR A 67 1.04 -5.95 2.98
C TYR A 67 2.20 -4.97 3.02
N SER A 68 1.94 -3.68 2.85
CA SER A 68 2.93 -2.61 3.02
C SER A 68 2.43 -1.59 4.04
N SER A 69 3.33 -1.02 4.83
CA SER A 69 3.03 -0.02 5.85
C SER A 69 4.07 1.09 5.79
N PHE A 70 3.64 2.33 5.98
CA PHE A 70 4.53 3.49 6.15
C PHE A 70 3.79 4.65 6.81
N VAL A 71 4.54 5.58 7.40
CA VAL A 71 4.00 6.79 8.03
C VAL A 71 4.34 8.00 7.16
N ILE A 72 3.34 8.86 6.90
CA ILE A 72 3.49 10.13 6.18
C ILE A 72 2.65 11.17 6.94
N ALA A 73 3.21 12.34 7.24
CA ALA A 73 2.54 13.40 8.03
C ALA A 73 1.94 12.90 9.37
N GLY A 74 2.59 11.92 10.02
CA GLY A 74 2.11 11.29 11.26
C GLY A 74 0.92 10.34 11.10
N ARG A 75 0.46 10.09 9.86
CA ARG A 75 -0.64 9.17 9.51
C ARG A 75 -0.07 7.81 9.14
N THR A 76 -0.60 6.74 9.71
CA THR A 76 -0.19 5.37 9.34
C THR A 76 -0.96 4.92 8.11
N MET A 77 -0.29 4.85 6.96
CA MET A 77 -0.84 4.30 5.73
C MET A 77 -0.51 2.81 5.63
N SER A 78 -1.49 2.00 5.23
CA SER A 78 -1.26 0.60 4.87
C SER A 78 -1.95 0.21 3.56
N ILE A 79 -1.26 -0.64 2.81
CA ILE A 79 -1.68 -1.16 1.51
C ILE A 79 -1.80 -2.67 1.62
N SER A 80 -2.88 -3.25 1.11
CA SER A 80 -3.01 -4.69 0.90
C SER A 80 -3.14 -5.00 -0.59
N VAL A 81 -2.40 -6.01 -1.05
CA VAL A 81 -2.56 -6.62 -2.38
C VAL A 81 -2.79 -8.12 -2.22
N LEU A 82 -3.75 -8.66 -2.96
CA LEU A 82 -4.12 -10.08 -2.91
C LEU A 82 -4.19 -10.68 -4.31
N TRP A 83 -3.31 -11.64 -4.57
CA TRP A 83 -3.32 -12.54 -5.71
C TRP A 83 -3.91 -13.88 -5.23
N ASP A 84 -5.23 -13.90 -4.99
CA ASP A 84 -5.98 -15.09 -4.54
C ASP A 84 -6.21 -16.12 -5.65
N ASP A 85 -6.08 -15.71 -6.91
CA ASP A 85 -6.09 -16.54 -8.12
C ASP A 85 -5.05 -15.97 -9.10
N LEU A 86 -4.18 -16.85 -9.63
CA LEU A 86 -3.10 -16.50 -10.56
C LEU A 86 -3.59 -16.03 -11.94
N TRP A 87 -4.84 -16.35 -12.30
CA TRP A 87 -5.45 -16.00 -13.58
C TRP A 87 -6.31 -14.72 -13.54
N ARG A 88 -6.36 -14.07 -12.36
CA ARG A 88 -7.27 -12.95 -12.05
C ARG A 88 -6.48 -11.68 -11.73
N GLU A 89 -7.06 -10.51 -12.00
CA GLU A 89 -6.43 -9.24 -11.61
C GLU A 89 -6.21 -9.20 -10.09
N PRO A 90 -5.02 -8.84 -9.57
CA PRO A 90 -4.80 -8.62 -8.14
C PRO A 90 -5.84 -7.67 -7.53
N GLY A 91 -6.26 -7.98 -6.30
CA GLY A 91 -7.15 -7.14 -5.51
C GLY A 91 -6.36 -6.15 -4.67
N PHE A 92 -6.78 -4.89 -4.64
CA PHE A 92 -6.10 -3.80 -3.94
C PHE A 92 -6.97 -3.17 -2.84
N ALA A 93 -6.35 -2.82 -1.72
CA ALA A 93 -6.96 -2.01 -0.68
C ALA A 93 -5.97 -1.02 -0.06
N LEU A 94 -6.52 0.09 0.44
CA LEU A 94 -5.81 1.14 1.15
C LEU A 94 -6.53 1.40 2.48
N ALA A 95 -5.76 1.61 3.55
CA ALA A 95 -6.27 2.15 4.81
C ALA A 95 -5.33 3.22 5.37
N ILE A 96 -5.88 4.16 6.13
CA ILE A 96 -5.13 5.19 6.86
C ILE A 96 -5.65 5.25 8.30
N ASP A 97 -4.72 5.16 9.26
CA ASP A 97 -5.01 5.00 10.71
C ASP A 97 -6.01 3.87 10.99
N GLY A 98 -5.92 2.78 10.20
CA GLY A 98 -6.80 1.62 10.24
C GLY A 98 -8.20 1.83 9.63
N GLN A 99 -8.51 3.01 9.09
CA GLN A 99 -9.77 3.27 8.38
C GLN A 99 -9.62 3.00 6.88
N PRO A 100 -10.51 2.24 6.23
CA PRO A 100 -10.42 1.96 4.80
C PRO A 100 -10.65 3.23 3.97
N VAL A 101 -9.83 3.43 2.94
CA VAL A 101 -9.96 4.54 1.99
C VAL A 101 -10.54 4.00 0.67
N PRO A 102 -11.61 4.59 0.12
CA PRO A 102 -12.13 4.21 -1.18
C PRO A 102 -11.09 4.38 -2.30
N LEU A 103 -11.03 3.39 -3.20
CA LEU A 103 -10.20 3.42 -4.41
C LEU A 103 -11.11 3.42 -5.64
N ASP A 104 -10.76 4.21 -6.66
CA ASP A 104 -11.48 4.21 -7.93
C ASP A 104 -11.17 2.94 -8.73
N ALA A 105 -12.08 1.97 -8.66
CA ALA A 105 -12.03 0.73 -9.41
C ALA A 105 -12.11 0.94 -10.94
N THR A 106 -12.69 2.05 -11.39
CA THR A 106 -12.95 2.36 -12.81
C THR A 106 -11.80 3.09 -13.49
N SER A 107 -10.85 3.62 -12.71
CA SER A 107 -9.69 4.34 -13.23
C SER A 107 -8.86 3.49 -14.20
N THR A 108 -8.47 4.11 -15.32
CA THR A 108 -7.52 3.54 -16.29
C THR A 108 -6.05 3.78 -15.91
N ALA A 109 -5.80 4.51 -14.82
CA ALA A 109 -4.46 4.73 -14.29
C ALA A 109 -3.88 3.43 -13.67
N ARG A 110 -2.54 3.36 -13.58
CA ARG A 110 -1.87 2.26 -12.86
C ARG A 110 -2.33 2.24 -11.40
N PRO A 111 -2.63 1.08 -10.78
CA PRO A 111 -3.18 1.04 -9.42
C PRO A 111 -2.33 1.76 -8.37
N ALA A 112 -1.00 1.78 -8.50
CA ALA A 112 -0.10 2.56 -7.66
C ALA A 112 -0.41 4.07 -7.65
N ALA A 113 -0.77 4.64 -8.81
CA ALA A 113 -1.16 6.05 -8.92
C ALA A 113 -2.54 6.31 -8.29
N VAL A 114 -3.50 5.38 -8.46
CA VAL A 114 -4.82 5.46 -7.82
C VAL A 114 -4.68 5.42 -6.29
N ILE A 115 -3.86 4.50 -5.77
CA ILE A 115 -3.58 4.37 -4.33
C ILE A 115 -2.89 5.63 -3.79
N ALA A 116 -1.85 6.14 -4.46
CA ALA A 116 -1.15 7.35 -4.01
C ALA A 116 -2.05 8.61 -4.03
N HIS A 117 -2.89 8.75 -5.06
CA HIS A 117 -3.85 9.86 -5.16
C HIS A 117 -4.94 9.79 -4.08
N ALA A 118 -5.53 8.61 -3.85
CA ALA A 118 -6.50 8.40 -2.79
C ALA A 118 -5.89 8.63 -1.39
N ALA A 119 -4.64 8.19 -1.18
CA ALA A 119 -3.91 8.42 0.06
C ALA A 119 -3.63 9.89 0.33
N TRP A 120 -3.16 10.64 -0.67
CA TRP A 120 -2.94 12.08 -0.60
C TRP A 120 -4.23 12.82 -0.15
N HIS A 121 -5.36 12.51 -0.78
CA HIS A 121 -6.65 13.08 -0.38
C HIS A 121 -7.07 12.67 1.04
N ALA A 122 -6.87 11.43 1.46
CA ALA A 122 -7.22 10.95 2.80
C ALA A 122 -6.24 11.39 3.91
N ILE A 123 -5.03 11.84 3.56
CA ILE A 123 -4.10 12.51 4.49
C ILE A 123 -4.48 13.98 4.68
N LEU A 124 -4.83 14.69 3.59
CA LEU A 124 -5.23 16.10 3.64
C LEU A 124 -6.68 16.31 4.15
N ALA A 125 -7.54 15.30 4.07
CA ALA A 125 -8.89 15.35 4.63
C ALA A 125 -8.84 15.55 6.15
N PRO A 126 -9.58 16.52 6.72
CA PRO A 126 -9.60 16.73 8.16
C PRO A 126 -10.14 15.49 8.86
N SER A 127 -9.35 14.92 9.79
CA SER A 127 -9.75 13.73 10.53
C SER A 127 -11.13 13.91 11.16
N PRO A 128 -12.05 12.94 11.01
CA PRO A 128 -13.34 13.00 11.67
C PRO A 128 -13.08 13.07 13.18
N ARG A 129 -13.56 14.14 13.82
CA ARG A 129 -13.42 14.33 15.27
C ARG A 129 -14.02 13.10 15.95
N ARG A 130 -13.20 12.34 16.69
CA ARG A 130 -13.72 11.31 17.61
C ARG A 130 -14.69 12.01 18.56
N ALA A 131 -15.98 11.72 18.43
CA ALA A 131 -16.92 11.98 19.50
C ALA A 131 -16.40 11.27 20.76
N ARG A 132 -16.44 11.98 21.89
CA ARG A 132 -16.17 11.47 23.23
C ARG A 132 -17.49 11.23 23.94
#